data_AF-A0A8C9ZCP6-F1
#
_entry.id   AF-A0A8C9ZCP6-F1
#
_cell.length_a   1.000
_cell.length_b   1.000
_cell.length_c   1.000
_cell.angle_alpha   90.00
_cell.angle_beta   90.00
_cell.angle_gamma   90.00
#
_symmetry.space_group_name_H-M   'P 1'
#
loop_
_entity.id
_entity.type
_entity.pdbx_description
1 polymer ?
#
loop_
_entity_poly.entity_id
_entity_poly.type
_entity_poly.pdbx_seq_one_letter_code
_entity_poly.pdbx_strand_id
1 'polypeptide(L)'
;ITIVSLCTTFILCGVQVNVPKTRRTYCKKCKKHQPHKVTQYKKGKDSLYAQGKRRYDRKQSGYGGQTKPIFRKKAKTTKKIVLRLECVEPNCRSKRMLAIKRCKHFELGGDKKRKVDVLDIILFSSVCVCISTVRCIFVSAYMLFFLIFNSRVRIYAVHPRIIS
;
A
#
# COMPACT_ATOMS: atom_id res chain seq x y z
N ILE A 1 -9.12 22.12 2.30
CA ILE A 1 -8.44 21.10 1.45
C ILE A 1 -6.96 21.44 1.42
N THR A 2 -6.42 21.59 2.62
CA THR A 2 -5.39 22.58 2.93
C THR A 2 -4.55 21.90 3.97
N ILE A 3 -3.29 21.57 3.65
CA ILE A 3 -2.21 21.22 4.60
C ILE A 3 -2.39 19.90 5.38
N VAL A 4 -3.56 19.64 5.96
CA VAL A 4 -3.92 18.42 6.70
C VAL A 4 -3.89 17.19 5.78
N SER A 5 -4.23 17.35 4.49
CA SER A 5 -4.19 16.25 3.51
C SER A 5 -2.78 15.80 3.11
N LEU A 6 -1.79 16.69 3.19
CA LEU A 6 -0.37 16.37 2.90
C LEU A 6 0.33 15.82 4.15
N CYS A 7 -0.11 16.20 5.35
CA CYS A 7 0.43 15.64 6.60
C CYS A 7 -0.05 14.20 6.84
N THR A 8 -1.30 13.87 6.46
CA THR A 8 -1.81 12.48 6.54
C THR A 8 -1.18 11.52 5.52
N THR A 9 -0.55 12.03 4.45
CA THR A 9 0.22 11.18 3.52
C THR A 9 1.61 10.79 4.01
N PHE A 10 2.15 11.51 5.02
CA PHE A 10 3.48 11.22 5.60
C PHE A 10 3.47 10.14 6.69
N ILE A 11 2.30 9.78 7.24
CA ILE A 11 2.15 8.67 8.20
C ILE A 11 1.60 7.41 7.49
N LEU A 12 2.07 7.17 6.27
CA LEU A 12 2.11 5.83 5.70
C LEU A 12 3.57 5.39 5.68
N CYS A 13 4.19 5.31 6.86
CA CYS A 13 5.35 4.43 7.04
C CYS A 13 4.86 3.02 6.74
N GLY A 14 4.91 2.67 5.46
CA GLY A 14 4.46 1.39 4.93
C GLY A 14 5.25 0.31 5.63
N VAL A 15 4.58 -0.49 6.46
CA VAL A 15 5.21 -1.62 7.13
C VAL A 15 5.61 -2.62 6.04
N GLN A 16 6.84 -2.48 5.55
CA GLN A 16 7.45 -3.34 4.55
C GLN A 16 7.57 -4.74 5.14
N VAL A 17 6.95 -5.73 4.49
CA VAL A 17 7.00 -7.12 4.94
C VAL A 17 8.19 -7.80 4.27
N ASN A 18 9.24 -8.07 5.06
CA ASN A 18 10.41 -8.81 4.64
C ASN A 18 10.30 -10.27 5.10
N VAL A 19 10.46 -11.22 4.17
CA VAL A 19 10.51 -12.67 4.45
C VAL A 19 11.85 -13.23 3.98
N PRO A 20 12.57 -14.04 4.79
CA PRO A 20 13.84 -14.61 4.40
C PRO A 20 13.69 -15.63 3.26
N LYS A 21 14.70 -15.72 2.39
CA LYS A 21 14.77 -16.68 1.28
C LYS A 21 14.89 -18.14 1.75
N THR A 22 15.36 -18.36 2.98
CA THR A 22 15.48 -19.68 3.60
C THR A 22 14.75 -19.69 4.95
N ARG A 23 14.04 -20.77 5.24
CA ARG A 23 13.35 -20.94 6.54
C ARG A 23 13.38 -22.40 6.96
N ARG A 24 13.77 -22.67 8.22
CA ARG A 24 13.69 -24.02 8.78
C ARG A 24 12.26 -24.29 9.23
N THR A 25 11.58 -25.26 8.61
CA THR A 25 10.19 -25.63 8.96
C THR A 25 9.97 -27.12 8.87
N TYR A 26 8.91 -27.61 9.49
CA TYR A 26 8.50 -29.00 9.39
C TYR A 26 8.17 -29.41 7.94
N CYS A 27 8.77 -30.50 7.48
CA CYS A 27 8.48 -31.14 6.20
C CYS A 27 7.61 -32.38 6.42
N LYS A 28 6.44 -32.44 5.76
CA LYS A 28 5.49 -33.55 5.91
C LYS A 28 6.04 -34.89 5.39
N LYS A 29 6.85 -34.86 4.32
CA LYS A 29 7.43 -36.08 3.75
C LYS A 29 8.60 -36.62 4.59
N CYS A 30 9.50 -35.74 5.03
CA CYS A 30 10.66 -36.14 5.83
C CYS A 30 10.31 -36.36 7.31
N LYS A 31 9.15 -35.88 7.77
CA LYS A 31 8.72 -35.87 9.17
C LYS A 31 9.71 -35.19 10.14
N LYS A 32 10.58 -34.31 9.61
CA LYS A 32 11.59 -33.55 10.37
C LYS A 32 11.62 -32.09 9.93
N HIS A 33 12.19 -31.23 10.78
CA HIS A 33 12.41 -29.82 10.49
C HIS A 33 13.63 -29.65 9.59
N GLN A 34 13.39 -29.33 8.32
CA GLN A 34 14.44 -29.09 7.32
C GLN A 34 14.47 -27.63 6.86
N PRO A 35 15.62 -27.15 6.34
CA PRO A 35 15.66 -25.89 5.63
C PRO A 35 14.81 -25.99 4.35
N HIS A 36 13.99 -24.96 4.13
CA HIS A 36 13.19 -24.80 2.92
C HIS A 36 13.60 -23.53 2.18
N LYS A 37 13.71 -23.61 0.85
CA LYS A 37 13.81 -22.45 -0.03
C LYS A 37 12.43 -21.82 -0.15
N VAL A 38 12.34 -20.53 0.12
CA VAL A 38 11.10 -19.75 0.08
C VAL A 38 11.07 -18.99 -1.24
N THR A 39 10.01 -19.16 -2.01
CA THR A 39 9.76 -18.41 -3.25
C THR A 39 8.34 -17.85 -3.23
N GLN A 40 8.09 -16.78 -4.00
CA GLN A 40 6.74 -16.27 -4.18
C GLN A 40 6.00 -17.14 -5.20
N TYR A 41 4.78 -17.59 -4.86
CA TYR A 41 3.93 -18.28 -5.81
C TYR A 41 3.38 -17.30 -6.85
N LYS A 42 3.52 -17.66 -8.13
CA LYS A 42 2.86 -17.00 -9.25
C LYS A 42 1.85 -17.97 -9.85
N LYS A 43 0.66 -17.46 -10.20
CA LYS A 43 -0.34 -18.26 -10.94
C LYS A 43 0.23 -18.58 -12.32
N GLY A 44 0.15 -19.84 -12.75
CA GLY A 44 0.53 -20.26 -14.10
C GLY A 44 -0.48 -19.80 -15.15
N LYS A 45 -0.17 -20.05 -16.43
CA LYS A 45 -1.09 -19.86 -17.55
C LYS A 45 -2.30 -20.79 -17.40
N ASP A 46 -3.50 -20.27 -17.67
CA ASP A 46 -4.72 -21.06 -17.64
C ASP A 46 -4.75 -22.05 -18.83
N SER A 47 -5.14 -23.30 -18.58
CA SER A 47 -5.23 -24.34 -19.62
C SER A 47 -6.52 -24.21 -20.44
N LEU A 48 -6.41 -24.33 -21.76
CA LEU A 48 -7.55 -24.27 -22.69
C LEU A 48 -8.42 -25.53 -22.65
N TYR A 49 -7.82 -26.69 -22.38
CA TYR A 49 -8.51 -27.99 -22.40
C TYR A 49 -9.25 -28.32 -21.09
N ALA A 50 -9.13 -27.46 -20.08
CA ALA A 50 -9.88 -27.58 -18.84
C ALA A 50 -11.39 -27.63 -19.14
N GLN A 51 -12.13 -28.53 -18.48
CA GLN A 51 -13.56 -28.74 -18.74
C GLN A 51 -14.38 -27.44 -18.67
N GLY A 52 -14.07 -26.57 -17.69
CA GLY A 52 -14.75 -25.27 -17.54
C GLY A 52 -14.49 -24.32 -18.71
N LYS A 53 -13.27 -24.30 -19.26
CA LYS A 53 -12.90 -23.47 -20.40
C LYS A 53 -13.54 -24.01 -21.69
N ARG A 54 -13.46 -25.33 -21.94
CA ARG A 54 -14.17 -25.98 -23.06
C ARG A 54 -15.68 -25.70 -23.06
N ARG A 55 -16.32 -25.78 -21.88
CA ARG A 55 -17.74 -25.45 -21.71
C ARG A 55 -18.02 -23.96 -21.97
N TYR A 56 -17.14 -23.07 -21.49
CA TYR A 56 -17.27 -21.62 -21.71
C TYR A 56 -17.18 -21.28 -23.20
N ASP A 57 -16.19 -21.84 -23.90
CA ASP A 57 -15.94 -21.56 -25.31
C ASP A 57 -17.10 -22.06 -26.19
N ARG A 58 -17.62 -23.28 -25.93
CA ARG A 58 -18.83 -23.79 -26.59
C ARG A 58 -20.08 -22.98 -26.26
N LYS A 59 -20.17 -22.39 -25.07
CA LYS A 59 -21.29 -21.51 -24.71
C LYS A 59 -21.19 -20.15 -25.42
N GLN A 60 -19.96 -19.68 -25.65
CA GLN A 60 -19.70 -18.37 -26.23
C GLN A 60 -19.80 -18.37 -27.77
N SER A 61 -19.71 -19.52 -28.43
CA SER A 61 -19.83 -19.62 -29.90
C SER A 61 -21.24 -19.30 -30.39
N GLY A 62 -21.35 -18.66 -31.56
CA GLY A 62 -22.61 -18.25 -32.17
C GLY A 62 -23.00 -16.81 -31.87
N TYR A 63 -24.28 -16.50 -31.99
CA TYR A 63 -24.85 -15.19 -31.67
C TYR A 63 -25.35 -15.13 -30.23
N GLY A 64 -25.52 -13.93 -29.67
CA GLY A 64 -26.03 -13.75 -28.30
C GLY A 64 -25.07 -13.04 -27.33
N GLY A 65 -23.93 -12.55 -27.81
CA GLY A 65 -23.03 -11.69 -27.05
C GLY A 65 -22.36 -12.38 -25.86
N GLN A 66 -22.20 -11.66 -24.74
CA GLN A 66 -21.46 -12.16 -23.59
C GLN A 66 -22.32 -13.07 -22.69
N THR A 67 -21.95 -14.36 -22.62
CA THR A 67 -22.82 -15.38 -21.97
C THR A 67 -22.59 -15.62 -20.47
N LYS A 68 -21.59 -14.97 -19.88
CA LYS A 68 -21.25 -15.04 -18.44
C LYS A 68 -20.89 -13.65 -17.88
N PRO A 69 -21.21 -13.39 -16.60
CA PRO A 69 -20.98 -12.09 -15.99
C PRO A 69 -19.50 -11.75 -15.88
N ILE A 70 -19.14 -10.50 -16.20
CA ILE A 70 -17.81 -9.94 -16.01
C ILE A 70 -17.82 -9.09 -14.73
N PHE A 71 -16.95 -9.42 -13.78
CA PHE A 71 -16.87 -8.69 -12.51
C PHE A 71 -16.15 -7.34 -12.68
N ARG A 72 -16.89 -6.22 -12.61
CA ARG A 72 -16.35 -4.85 -12.80
C ARG A 72 -15.94 -4.15 -11.50
N LYS A 73 -16.66 -4.34 -10.39
CA LYS A 73 -16.50 -3.56 -9.15
C LYS A 73 -15.42 -4.14 -8.21
N LYS A 74 -14.13 -4.00 -8.54
CA LYS A 74 -13.02 -4.49 -7.70
C LYS A 74 -12.72 -3.53 -6.54
N ALA A 75 -13.10 -3.91 -5.32
CA ALA A 75 -12.82 -3.11 -4.12
C ALA A 75 -11.43 -3.37 -3.48
N LYS A 76 -10.85 -4.56 -3.65
CA LYS A 76 -9.60 -4.92 -2.97
C LYS A 76 -8.39 -4.49 -3.80
N THR A 77 -7.51 -3.69 -3.18
CA THR A 77 -6.29 -3.18 -3.81
C THR A 77 -5.11 -4.15 -3.73
N THR A 78 -5.06 -5.01 -2.71
CA THR A 78 -3.96 -5.97 -2.49
C THR A 78 -4.44 -7.43 -2.56
N LYS A 79 -3.51 -8.34 -2.86
CA LYS A 79 -3.74 -9.79 -2.89
C LYS A 79 -3.12 -10.44 -1.65
N LYS A 80 -3.58 -11.64 -1.28
CA LYS A 80 -2.87 -12.48 -0.31
C LYS A 80 -1.63 -13.05 -1.00
N ILE A 81 -0.47 -12.89 -0.39
CA ILE A 81 0.77 -13.45 -0.92
C ILE A 81 0.90 -14.87 -0.43
N VAL A 82 1.15 -15.79 -1.36
CA VAL A 82 1.38 -17.21 -1.05
C VAL A 82 2.85 -17.50 -1.27
N LEU A 83 3.49 -18.05 -0.23
CA LEU A 83 4.85 -18.53 -0.29
C LEU A 83 4.85 -19.99 -0.71
N ARG A 84 5.76 -20.35 -1.61
CA ARG A 84 6.10 -21.72 -1.95
C ARG A 84 7.37 -22.11 -1.21
N LEU A 85 7.23 -23.05 -0.28
CA LEU A 85 8.31 -23.63 0.51
C LEU A 85 8.75 -24.92 -0.15
N GLU A 86 9.99 -24.98 -0.61
CA GLU A 86 10.57 -26.15 -1.24
C GLU A 86 11.64 -26.74 -0.31
N CYS A 87 11.49 -28.01 0.07
CA CYS A 87 12.46 -28.68 0.93
C CYS A 87 13.80 -28.82 0.19
N VAL A 88 14.90 -28.44 0.85
CA VAL A 88 16.26 -28.50 0.27
C VAL A 88 16.75 -29.93 0.11
N GLU A 89 16.22 -30.87 0.91
CA GLU A 89 16.65 -32.28 0.90
C GLU A 89 16.50 -32.88 -0.52
N PRO A 90 17.59 -33.44 -1.10
CA PRO A 90 17.61 -33.88 -2.50
C PRO A 90 16.58 -34.97 -2.79
N ASN A 91 16.32 -35.85 -1.81
CA ASN A 91 15.42 -37.00 -1.94
C ASN A 91 13.93 -36.61 -1.81
N CYS A 92 13.61 -35.41 -1.30
CA CYS A 92 12.24 -35.05 -0.96
C CYS A 92 11.63 -34.03 -1.92
N ARG A 93 12.35 -32.92 -2.17
CA ARG A 93 11.95 -31.74 -2.99
C ARG A 93 10.46 -31.36 -2.88
N SER A 94 9.86 -31.63 -1.73
CA SER A 94 8.42 -31.43 -1.54
C SER A 94 8.10 -29.96 -1.43
N LYS A 95 6.95 -29.57 -1.97
CA LYS A 95 6.52 -28.18 -2.07
C LYS A 95 5.29 -27.98 -1.20
N ARG A 96 5.30 -26.95 -0.37
CA ARG A 96 4.16 -26.55 0.48
C ARG A 96 3.81 -25.09 0.24
N MET A 97 2.53 -24.79 0.09
CA MET A 97 2.03 -23.42 -0.04
C MET A 97 1.64 -22.88 1.34
N LEU A 98 2.05 -21.65 1.64
CA LEU A 98 1.69 -20.94 2.87
C LEU A 98 1.21 -19.54 2.53
N ALA A 99 -0.05 -19.24 2.84
CA ALA A 99 -0.64 -17.92 2.64
C ALA A 99 -0.34 -17.00 3.83
N ILE A 100 0.14 -15.79 3.54
CA ILE A 100 0.29 -14.72 4.53
C ILE A 100 -0.95 -13.79 4.46
N LYS A 101 -1.12 -12.95 5.48
CA LYS A 101 -2.01 -11.78 5.45
C LYS A 101 -1.68 -10.86 4.26
N ARG A 102 -2.64 -10.02 3.87
CA ARG A 102 -2.46 -9.08 2.75
C ARG A 102 -1.48 -7.98 3.15
N CYS A 103 -0.54 -7.65 2.28
CA CYS A 103 0.39 -6.54 2.43
C CYS A 103 0.46 -5.72 1.13
N LYS A 104 0.86 -4.45 1.24
CA LYS A 104 1.05 -3.55 0.08
C LYS A 104 2.41 -3.76 -0.58
N HIS A 105 3.47 -3.80 0.23
CA HIS A 105 4.85 -4.03 -0.20
C HIS A 105 5.36 -5.34 0.40
N PHE A 106 5.97 -6.18 -0.44
CA PHE A 106 6.49 -7.49 -0.05
C PHE A 106 7.85 -7.72 -0.69
N GLU A 107 8.81 -8.07 0.15
CA GLU A 107 10.19 -8.27 -0.26
C GLU A 107 10.70 -9.61 0.26
N LEU A 108 11.53 -10.25 -0.55
CA LEU A 108 12.05 -11.58 -0.29
C LEU A 108 13.57 -11.50 -0.09
N GLY A 109 14.02 -11.60 1.16
CA GLY A 109 15.42 -11.48 1.54
C GLY A 109 15.97 -10.08 1.41
N GLY A 110 15.19 -9.06 1.80
CA GLY A 110 15.69 -7.70 1.96
C GLY A 110 16.59 -7.56 3.19
N ASP A 111 17.23 -6.41 3.33
CA ASP A 111 18.16 -6.15 4.43
C ASP A 111 17.46 -6.23 5.79
N LYS A 112 18.20 -6.76 6.77
CA LYS A 112 17.74 -6.77 8.16
C LYS A 112 17.83 -5.34 8.68
N LYS A 113 16.75 -4.84 9.27
CA LYS A 113 16.77 -3.56 9.96
C LYS A 113 17.80 -3.64 11.10
N ARG A 114 18.80 -2.76 11.08
CA ARG A 114 19.73 -2.60 12.21
C ARG A 114 18.96 -1.96 13.37
N LYS A 115 19.36 -2.25 14.61
CA LYS A 115 18.92 -1.47 15.77
C LYS A 115 19.63 -0.12 15.66
N VAL A 116 18.93 0.85 15.07
CA VAL A 116 19.20 2.29 14.97
C VAL A 116 20.65 2.72 15.26
N ASP A 117 21.40 3.06 14.21
CA ASP A 117 22.53 3.96 14.34
C ASP A 117 21.95 5.36 14.60
N VAL A 118 22.32 5.99 15.71
CA VAL A 118 21.80 7.26 16.29
C VAL A 118 21.68 8.47 15.33
N LEU A 119 22.24 8.39 14.13
CA LEU A 119 22.28 9.47 13.13
C LEU A 119 20.91 9.81 12.52
N ASP A 120 20.01 8.84 12.34
CA ASP A 120 18.69 9.09 11.73
C ASP A 120 17.72 9.83 12.66
N ILE A 121 17.93 9.75 13.99
CA ILE A 121 17.09 10.45 14.98
C ILE A 121 17.39 11.96 14.97
N ILE A 122 18.66 12.33 14.84
CA ILE A 122 19.11 13.73 14.90
C ILE A 122 18.65 14.50 13.67
N LEU A 123 18.63 13.88 12.47
CA LEU A 123 18.15 14.54 11.27
C LEU A 123 16.63 14.76 11.30
N PHE A 124 15.87 13.83 11.88
CA PHE A 124 14.41 13.94 11.99
C PHE A 124 13.97 14.99 13.01
N SER A 125 14.66 15.13 14.14
CA SER A 125 14.38 16.20 15.13
C SER A 125 14.72 17.58 14.58
N SER A 126 15.83 17.72 13.86
CA SER A 126 16.29 18.98 13.31
C SER A 126 15.33 19.50 12.24
N VAL A 127 14.93 18.66 11.27
CA VAL A 127 14.05 19.08 10.17
C VAL A 127 12.62 19.38 10.65
N CYS A 128 12.12 18.69 11.68
CA CYS A 128 10.77 18.90 12.20
C CYS A 128 10.61 20.22 12.98
N VAL A 129 11.65 20.67 13.69
CA VAL A 129 11.67 21.98 14.37
C VAL A 129 11.71 23.12 13.35
N CYS A 130 12.49 22.99 12.28
CA CYS A 130 12.60 24.02 11.23
C CYS A 130 11.30 24.24 10.45
N ILE A 131 10.55 23.18 10.12
CA ILE A 131 9.33 23.30 9.31
C ILE A 131 8.17 23.89 10.14
N SER A 132 8.16 23.67 11.45
CA SER A 132 7.11 24.16 12.35
C SER A 132 7.24 25.67 12.60
N THR A 133 8.45 26.18 12.81
CA THR A 133 8.69 27.61 13.07
C THR A 133 8.41 28.47 11.83
N VAL A 134 8.85 28.04 10.64
CA VAL A 134 8.66 28.81 9.39
C VAL A 134 7.18 28.88 8.98
N ARG A 135 6.41 27.82 9.24
CA ARG A 135 4.98 27.74 8.89
C ARG A 135 4.10 28.56 9.84
N CYS A 136 4.45 28.65 11.12
CA CYS A 136 3.75 29.51 12.08
C CYS A 136 3.95 31.01 11.78
N ILE A 137 5.16 31.41 11.36
CA ILE A 137 5.44 32.80 11.00
C ILE A 137 4.60 33.21 9.79
N PHE A 138 4.54 32.38 8.74
CA PHE A 138 3.83 32.71 7.50
C PHE A 138 2.30 32.80 7.68
N VAL A 139 1.71 31.94 8.51
CA VAL A 139 0.25 31.96 8.76
C VAL A 139 -0.15 33.16 9.64
N SER A 140 0.69 33.56 10.59
CA SER A 140 0.44 34.77 11.40
C SER A 140 0.50 36.04 10.55
N ALA A 141 1.48 36.14 9.65
CA ALA A 141 1.66 37.30 8.77
C ALA A 141 0.48 37.46 7.79
N TYR A 142 -0.03 36.35 7.23
CA TYR A 142 -1.17 36.39 6.32
C TYR A 142 -2.48 36.79 7.01
N MET A 143 -2.72 36.32 8.24
CA MET A 143 -3.92 36.70 9.00
C MET A 143 -3.88 38.15 9.46
N LEU A 144 -2.71 38.66 9.84
CA LEU A 144 -2.54 40.08 10.18
C LEU A 144 -2.75 40.97 8.94
N PHE A 145 -2.20 40.56 7.79
CA PHE A 145 -2.41 41.28 6.53
C PHE A 145 -3.88 41.29 6.11
N PHE A 146 -4.59 40.16 6.25
CA PHE A 146 -6.01 40.06 5.90
C PHE A 146 -6.94 40.89 6.82
N LEU A 147 -6.61 40.99 8.11
CA LEU A 147 -7.33 41.83 9.07
C LEU A 147 -7.07 43.33 8.82
N ILE A 148 -5.84 43.71 8.46
CA ILE A 148 -5.52 45.11 8.11
C ILE A 148 -6.22 45.52 6.81
N PHE A 149 -6.33 44.63 5.82
CA PHE A 149 -7.01 44.93 4.55
C PHE A 149 -8.54 45.01 4.68
N ASN A 150 -9.16 44.16 5.50
CA ASN A 150 -10.62 44.20 5.74
C ASN A 150 -11.06 45.39 6.62
N SER A 151 -10.16 45.97 7.40
CA SER A 151 -10.46 47.15 8.24
C SER A 151 -10.53 48.45 7.43
N ARG A 152 -9.94 48.51 6.23
CA ARG A 152 -10.00 49.70 5.35
C ARG A 152 -11.15 49.71 4.35
N VAL A 153 -11.75 48.56 4.03
CA VAL A 153 -12.86 48.48 3.06
C VAL A 153 -14.23 48.76 3.70
N ARG A 154 -14.34 48.73 5.04
CA ARG A 154 -15.60 48.94 5.77
C ARG A 154 -15.95 50.40 6.09
N ILE A 155 -15.17 51.38 5.61
CA ILE A 155 -15.41 52.82 5.86
C ILE A 155 -16.18 53.52 4.70
N TYR A 156 -16.32 52.90 3.51
CA TYR A 156 -16.98 53.52 2.35
C TYR A 156 -18.39 53.00 2.02
N ALA A 157 -19.13 52.46 2.99
CA ALA A 157 -20.49 51.97 2.74
C ALA A 157 -21.46 52.30 3.88
N VAL A 158 -21.63 53.60 4.19
CA VAL A 158 -22.76 54.09 5.00
C VAL A 158 -23.26 55.41 4.41
N HIS A 159 -24.25 55.36 3.51
CA HIS A 159 -25.45 56.21 3.58
C HIS A 159 -26.52 55.79 2.55
N PRO A 160 -27.63 55.15 2.97
CA PRO A 160 -28.89 55.30 2.27
C PRO A 160 -29.98 55.80 3.23
N ARG A 161 -30.55 56.98 2.94
CA ARG A 161 -31.93 57.43 3.28
C ARG A 161 -32.09 58.94 3.12
N ILE A 162 -33.05 59.38 2.30
CA ILE A 162 -34.13 60.40 2.51
C ILE A 162 -35.17 60.11 1.38
N ILE A 163 -36.32 59.47 1.63
CA ILE A 163 -37.67 59.96 2.05
C ILE A 163 -38.42 60.74 0.96
N SER A 164 -39.66 60.25 0.69
CA SER A 164 -40.85 60.88 0.07
C SER A 164 -40.72 61.60 -1.26
#